data_AF-A0A7K4H0S8-F1
#
_entry.id   AF-A0A7K4H0S8-F1
#
_cell.length_a   1.000
_cell.length_b   1.000
_cell.length_c   1.000
_cell.angle_alpha   90.00
_cell.angle_beta   90.00
_cell.angle_gamma   90.00
#
_symmetry.space_group_name_H-M   'P 1'
#
loop_
_entity.id
_entity.type
_entity.pdbx_description
1 polymer ?
#
loop_
_entity_poly.entity_id
_entity_poly.type
_entity_poly.pdbx_seq_one_letter_code
_entity_poly.pdbx_strand_id
1 'polypeptide(L)'
;MIKRIYKSYLDFIDDEEFWQLISFDLTDEDEKFALKKIFEKTFRRIYPRHKFTSLFTNVPYFELKKGRIIKLNLSEWCLKEIPKSINEFTHLNELDLSLNGIKELPETLGDLESLEILNLNFNPIEMVPRSVKKLKRLAVKLEK
;
A
#
# COMPACT_ATOMS: atom_id res chain seq x y z
N MET A 1 0.27 0.73 -32.57
CA MET A 1 1.52 1.51 -32.62
C MET A 1 1.72 2.38 -31.38
N ILE A 2 0.69 3.11 -30.93
CA ILE A 2 0.74 4.02 -29.75
C ILE A 2 1.07 3.31 -28.42
N LYS A 3 0.52 2.11 -28.17
CA LYS A 3 0.83 1.31 -26.95
C LYS A 3 2.31 0.93 -26.79
N ARG A 4 3.10 0.91 -27.87
CA ARG A 4 4.52 0.50 -27.84
C ARG A 4 5.46 1.66 -27.50
N ILE A 5 5.04 2.90 -27.75
CA ILE A 5 5.81 4.12 -27.47
C ILE A 5 5.64 4.52 -26.00
N TYR A 6 4.42 4.41 -25.44
CA TYR A 6 4.18 4.68 -24.01
C TYR A 6 4.89 3.68 -23.09
N LYS A 7 4.99 2.41 -23.50
CA LYS A 7 5.73 1.39 -22.74
C LYS A 7 7.21 1.76 -22.60
N SER A 8 7.85 2.33 -23.63
CA SER A 8 9.25 2.73 -23.55
C SER A 8 9.48 4.06 -22.84
N TYR A 9 8.48 4.95 -22.74
CA TYR A 9 8.59 6.22 -22.01
C TYR A 9 8.50 6.02 -20.48
N LEU A 10 7.72 5.02 -20.06
CA LEU A 10 7.48 4.72 -18.65
C LEU A 10 8.51 3.80 -17.99
N ASP A 11 9.33 3.12 -18.79
CA ASP A 11 10.54 2.46 -18.30
C ASP A 11 11.63 3.47 -17.87
N PHE A 12 11.41 4.78 -18.12
CA PHE A 12 12.36 5.88 -17.91
C PHE A 12 11.91 6.98 -16.94
N ILE A 13 10.67 6.94 -16.42
CA ILE A 13 10.25 7.88 -15.37
C ILE A 13 11.02 7.52 -14.10
N ASP A 14 11.90 8.42 -13.65
CA ASP A 14 12.56 8.27 -12.36
C ASP A 14 11.56 8.43 -11.21
N ASP A 15 11.94 7.98 -10.01
CA ASP A 15 11.05 8.05 -8.85
C ASP A 15 10.58 9.50 -8.58
N GLU A 16 11.30 10.53 -9.05
CA GLU A 16 11.03 11.95 -8.83
C GLU A 16 9.95 12.50 -9.77
N GLU A 17 9.99 12.17 -11.06
CA GLU A 17 8.92 12.48 -12.02
C GLU A 17 7.61 11.75 -11.68
N PHE A 18 7.72 10.51 -11.19
CA PHE A 18 6.59 9.75 -10.62
C PHE A 18 5.92 10.53 -9.48
N TRP A 19 6.73 11.11 -8.59
CA TRP A 19 6.23 11.86 -7.45
C TRP A 19 5.49 13.12 -7.86
N GLN A 20 6.06 13.85 -8.83
CA GLN A 20 5.47 15.08 -9.33
C GLN A 20 4.08 14.84 -9.96
N LEU A 21 3.85 13.70 -10.60
CA LEU A 21 2.57 13.36 -11.22
C LEU A 21 1.46 13.03 -10.20
N ILE A 22 1.81 12.48 -9.03
CA ILE A 22 0.81 12.06 -8.03
C ILE A 22 0.60 13.15 -6.96
N SER A 23 1.61 13.99 -6.70
CA SER A 23 1.51 15.06 -5.71
C SER A 23 0.75 16.29 -6.19
N PHE A 24 0.43 16.40 -7.49
CA PHE A 24 -0.16 17.61 -8.06
C PHE A 24 -1.55 17.94 -7.46
N ASP A 25 -2.28 16.91 -7.02
CA ASP A 25 -3.61 17.06 -6.42
C ASP A 25 -3.59 17.20 -4.88
N LEU A 26 -2.43 17.01 -4.23
CA LEU A 26 -2.29 17.13 -2.77
C LEU A 26 -1.74 18.52 -2.42
N THR A 27 -2.53 19.34 -1.73
CA THR A 27 -2.10 20.69 -1.30
C THR A 27 -1.46 20.71 0.08
N ASP A 28 -1.70 19.68 0.90
CA ASP A 28 -1.19 19.55 2.26
C ASP A 28 0.17 18.81 2.29
N GLU A 29 1.16 19.40 2.98
CA GLU A 29 2.52 18.84 3.06
C GLU A 29 2.59 17.55 3.90
N ASP A 30 1.73 17.39 4.91
CA ASP A 30 1.64 16.14 5.67
C ASP A 30 1.06 15.03 4.79
N GLU A 31 0.11 15.33 3.91
CA GLU A 31 -0.43 14.39 2.92
C GLU A 31 0.62 13.97 1.89
N LYS A 32 1.39 14.93 1.35
CA LYS A 32 2.51 14.62 0.45
C LYS A 32 3.56 13.76 1.14
N PHE A 33 3.94 14.10 2.38
CA PHE A 33 4.90 13.32 3.15
C PHE A 33 4.38 11.91 3.46
N ALA A 34 3.11 11.78 3.80
CA ALA A 34 2.46 10.49 4.06
C ALA A 34 2.43 9.61 2.82
N LEU A 35 2.02 10.18 1.68
CA LEU A 35 2.03 9.49 0.39
C LEU A 35 3.45 9.05 0.03
N LYS A 36 4.44 9.94 0.19
CA LYS A 36 5.87 9.62 0.01
C LYS A 36 6.30 8.43 0.84
N LYS A 37 5.95 8.43 2.13
CA LYS A 37 6.23 7.33 3.04
C LYS A 37 5.55 6.03 2.59
N ILE A 38 4.29 6.08 2.17
CA ILE A 38 3.56 4.89 1.68
C ILE A 38 4.33 4.28 0.50
N PHE A 39 4.74 5.05 -0.48
CA PHE A 39 5.43 4.50 -1.65
C PHE A 39 6.86 4.04 -1.35
N GLU A 40 7.65 4.81 -0.61
CA GLU A 40 9.02 4.39 -0.28
C GLU A 40 9.04 3.08 0.49
N LYS A 41 8.06 2.89 1.39
CA LYS A 41 7.98 1.73 2.28
C LYS A 41 7.18 0.58 1.69
N THR A 42 6.22 0.87 0.84
CA THR A 42 5.30 -0.13 0.26
C THR A 42 5.67 -0.47 -1.16
N PHE A 43 5.89 0.51 -2.02
CA PHE A 43 5.86 0.36 -3.47
C PHE A 43 7.24 0.30 -4.14
N ARG A 44 8.27 0.92 -3.54
CA ARG A 44 9.63 1.05 -4.13
C ARG A 44 10.21 -0.26 -4.69
N ARG A 45 9.87 -1.42 -4.12
CA ARG A 45 10.43 -2.73 -4.52
C ARG A 45 9.45 -3.64 -5.26
N ILE A 46 8.15 -3.46 -5.08
CA ILE A 46 7.13 -4.43 -5.51
C ILE A 46 6.18 -3.86 -6.57
N TYR A 47 6.24 -2.56 -6.85
CA TYR A 47 5.35 -1.94 -7.82
C TYR A 47 5.85 -2.12 -9.25
N PRO A 48 5.04 -2.69 -10.15
CA PRO A 48 5.41 -2.82 -11.56
C PRO A 48 5.41 -1.44 -12.23
N ARG A 49 6.61 -0.91 -12.52
CA ARG A 49 6.83 0.39 -13.23
C ARG A 49 5.99 0.56 -14.50
N HIS A 50 5.63 -0.53 -15.16
CA HIS A 50 4.86 -0.56 -16.40
C HIS A 50 3.34 -0.31 -16.24
N LYS A 51 2.79 -0.16 -15.03
CA LYS A 51 1.35 0.11 -14.82
C LYS A 51 0.95 1.59 -14.89
N PHE A 52 1.89 2.52 -15.00
CA PHE A 52 1.59 3.95 -15.17
C PHE A 52 1.18 4.35 -16.60
N THR A 53 0.95 3.37 -17.48
CA THR A 53 0.56 3.59 -18.89
C THR A 53 -0.89 4.04 -19.10
N SER A 54 -1.71 4.11 -18.05
CA SER A 54 -3.11 4.55 -18.15
C SER A 54 -3.39 5.71 -17.21
N LEU A 55 -4.18 6.66 -17.72
CA LEU A 55 -4.71 7.90 -17.13
C LEU A 55 -5.48 7.76 -15.79
N PHE A 56 -5.27 6.67 -15.06
CA PHE A 56 -5.87 6.36 -13.78
C PHE A 56 -4.75 5.92 -12.84
N THR A 57 -4.01 6.90 -12.33
CA THR A 57 -3.22 6.74 -11.12
C THR A 57 -4.21 6.44 -10.00
N ASN A 58 -4.44 5.16 -9.69
CA ASN A 58 -5.00 4.83 -8.39
C ASN A 58 -3.96 5.34 -7.37
N VAL A 59 -4.29 6.40 -6.65
CA VAL A 59 -3.55 6.91 -5.49
C VAL A 59 -4.10 6.16 -4.29
N PRO A 60 -3.26 5.67 -3.36
CA PRO A 60 -3.79 4.92 -2.24
C PRO A 60 -4.61 5.88 -1.40
N TYR A 61 -5.82 5.49 -1.04
CA TYR A 61 -6.57 6.29 -0.08
C TYR A 61 -5.95 6.12 1.30
N PHE A 62 -5.76 7.22 2.02
CA PHE A 62 -5.29 7.20 3.40
C PHE A 62 -5.99 8.30 4.21
N GLU A 63 -6.03 8.11 5.53
CA GLU A 63 -6.51 9.10 6.49
C GLU A 63 -5.38 9.48 7.43
N LEU A 64 -5.19 10.79 7.65
CA LEU A 64 -4.22 11.33 8.59
C LEU A 64 -4.89 11.81 9.88
N LYS A 65 -4.19 11.58 11.00
CA LYS A 65 -4.51 12.19 12.28
C LYS A 65 -3.23 12.66 12.95
N LYS A 66 -3.08 13.98 13.12
CA LYS A 66 -1.87 14.61 13.68
C LYS A 66 -0.59 14.18 12.94
N GLY A 67 -0.60 14.25 11.59
CA GLY A 67 0.55 13.89 10.75
C GLY A 67 0.90 12.39 10.73
N ARG A 68 0.02 11.51 11.21
CA ARG A 68 0.21 10.06 11.20
C ARG A 68 -0.88 9.39 10.37
N ILE A 69 -0.50 8.41 9.55
CA ILE A 69 -1.45 7.57 8.82
C ILE A 69 -2.16 6.66 9.81
N ILE A 70 -3.49 6.79 9.86
CA ILE A 70 -4.35 5.98 10.72
C ILE A 70 -5.24 5.02 9.92
N LYS A 71 -5.50 5.32 8.64
CA LYS A 71 -6.15 4.39 7.71
C LYS A 71 -5.39 4.35 6.40
N LEU A 72 -5.27 3.16 5.82
CA LEU A 72 -4.61 2.95 4.55
C LEU A 72 -5.39 1.92 3.74
N ASN A 73 -5.85 2.33 2.57
CA ASN A 73 -6.53 1.46 1.61
C ASN A 73 -5.65 1.25 0.39
N LEU A 74 -5.23 0.00 0.21
CA LEU A 74 -4.49 -0.52 -0.94
C LEU A 74 -5.27 -1.64 -1.64
N SER A 75 -6.62 -1.58 -1.65
CA SER A 75 -7.45 -2.59 -2.32
C SER A 75 -7.37 -2.49 -3.84
N GLU A 76 -7.23 -3.61 -4.55
CA GLU A 76 -7.09 -3.65 -6.03
C GLU A 76 -5.74 -3.13 -6.57
N TRP A 77 -4.69 -3.17 -5.74
CA TRP A 77 -3.35 -2.69 -6.11
C TRP A 77 -2.46 -3.74 -6.77
N CYS A 78 -2.98 -4.96 -6.98
CA CYS A 78 -2.24 -6.10 -7.52
C CYS A 78 -0.96 -6.42 -6.72
N LEU A 79 -0.97 -6.16 -5.41
CA LEU A 79 0.14 -6.48 -4.51
C LEU A 79 0.33 -7.98 -4.43
N LYS A 80 1.59 -8.44 -4.51
CA LYS A 80 1.94 -9.86 -4.36
C LYS A 80 2.47 -10.21 -2.97
N GLU A 81 2.98 -9.20 -2.27
CA GLU A 81 3.55 -9.31 -0.94
C GLU A 81 3.34 -7.98 -0.20
N ILE A 82 3.41 -8.03 1.13
CA ILE A 82 3.45 -6.85 1.98
C ILE A 82 4.90 -6.70 2.48
N PRO A 83 5.52 -5.52 2.33
CA PRO A 83 6.90 -5.35 2.75
C PRO A 83 7.02 -5.36 4.27
N LYS A 84 8.18 -5.84 4.75
CA LYS A 84 8.46 -5.94 6.20
C LYS A 84 8.39 -4.58 6.92
N SER A 85 8.65 -3.48 6.21
CA SER A 85 8.53 -2.10 6.69
C SER A 85 7.10 -1.64 6.99
N ILE A 86 6.08 -2.48 6.81
CA ILE A 86 4.71 -2.15 7.19
C ILE A 86 4.61 -1.80 8.69
N ASN A 87 5.46 -2.36 9.54
CA ASN A 87 5.51 -2.04 10.97
C ASN A 87 5.86 -0.58 11.29
N GLU A 88 6.39 0.20 10.34
CA GLU A 88 6.65 1.63 10.53
C GLU A 88 5.36 2.49 10.57
N PHE A 89 4.22 1.91 10.19
CA PHE A 89 2.89 2.53 10.32
C PHE A 89 2.28 2.19 11.69
N THR A 90 3.01 2.44 12.77
CA THR A 90 2.64 2.06 14.16
C THR A 90 1.31 2.63 14.66
N HIS A 91 0.78 3.65 13.99
CA HIS A 91 -0.48 4.33 14.32
C HIS A 91 -1.64 3.88 13.42
N LEU A 92 -1.40 2.91 12.54
CA LEU A 92 -2.40 2.42 11.61
C LEU A 92 -3.47 1.63 12.36
N ASN A 93 -4.71 2.10 12.26
CA ASN A 93 -5.88 1.48 12.85
C ASN A 93 -6.62 0.61 11.83
N GLU A 94 -6.66 1.04 10.57
CA GLU A 94 -7.35 0.32 9.50
C GLU A 94 -6.44 0.10 8.30
N LEU A 95 -6.34 -1.15 7.86
CA LEU A 95 -5.56 -1.55 6.70
C LEU A 95 -6.44 -2.39 5.77
N ASP A 96 -6.73 -1.86 4.58
CA ASP A 96 -7.41 -2.59 3.53
C ASP A 96 -6.41 -3.05 2.47
N LEU A 97 -6.27 -4.37 2.33
CA LEU A 97 -5.44 -5.04 1.34
C LEU A 97 -6.28 -5.99 0.47
N SER A 98 -7.60 -5.83 0.44
CA SER A 98 -8.48 -6.72 -0.31
C SER A 98 -8.22 -6.66 -1.82
N LEU A 99 -8.67 -7.70 -2.54
CA LEU A 99 -8.57 -7.77 -4.01
C LEU A 99 -7.12 -7.61 -4.52
N ASN A 100 -6.18 -8.25 -3.82
CA ASN A 100 -4.77 -8.30 -4.20
C ASN A 100 -4.34 -9.75 -4.49
N GLY A 101 -3.06 -9.94 -4.83
CA GLY A 101 -2.46 -11.24 -5.08
C GLY A 101 -1.55 -11.71 -3.94
N ILE A 102 -1.80 -11.27 -2.70
CA ILE A 102 -0.94 -11.54 -1.55
C ILE A 102 -1.09 -12.99 -1.13
N LYS A 103 0.03 -13.72 -1.08
CA LYS A 103 0.06 -15.14 -0.67
C LYS A 103 0.44 -15.34 0.80
N GLU A 104 1.29 -14.46 1.30
CA GLU A 104 1.87 -14.53 2.65
C GLU A 104 1.88 -13.15 3.29
N LEU A 105 1.66 -13.10 4.60
CA LEU A 105 1.78 -11.88 5.38
C LEU A 105 3.10 -11.90 6.17
N PRO A 106 3.80 -10.77 6.30
CA PRO A 106 5.06 -10.71 7.03
C PRO A 106 4.83 -10.81 8.55
N GLU A 107 5.79 -11.41 9.27
CA GLU A 107 5.74 -11.44 10.75
C GLU A 107 5.72 -10.03 11.37
N THR A 108 6.21 -9.00 10.69
CA THR A 108 6.16 -7.61 11.16
C THR A 108 4.76 -7.01 11.16
N LEU A 109 3.76 -7.67 10.53
CA LEU A 109 2.35 -7.25 10.62
C LEU A 109 1.87 -7.22 12.08
N GLY A 110 2.36 -8.14 12.91
CA GLY A 110 2.01 -8.21 14.33
C GLY A 110 2.57 -7.07 15.19
N ASP A 111 3.42 -6.21 14.63
CA ASP A 111 3.96 -5.03 15.32
C ASP A 111 3.08 -3.77 15.08
N LEU A 112 1.99 -3.90 14.32
CA LEU A 112 0.98 -2.85 14.15
C LEU A 112 0.03 -2.79 15.35
N GLU A 113 0.55 -2.44 16.53
CA GLU A 113 -0.17 -2.54 17.81
C GLU A 113 -1.51 -1.79 17.87
N SER A 114 -1.66 -0.74 17.04
CA SER A 114 -2.88 0.06 16.93
C SER A 114 -3.91 -0.53 15.95
N LEU A 115 -3.58 -1.60 15.23
CA LEU A 115 -4.43 -2.13 14.17
C LEU A 115 -5.69 -2.79 14.74
N GLU A 116 -6.82 -2.24 14.33
CA GLU A 116 -8.16 -2.67 14.73
C GLU A 116 -8.89 -3.37 13.58
N ILE A 117 -8.64 -2.96 12.34
CA ILE A 117 -9.29 -3.53 11.16
C ILE A 117 -8.23 -3.95 10.14
N LEU A 118 -8.26 -5.22 9.75
CA LEU A 118 -7.47 -5.75 8.64
C LEU A 118 -8.37 -6.48 7.65
N ASN A 119 -8.49 -5.93 6.44
CA ASN A 119 -9.23 -6.55 5.35
C ASN A 119 -8.28 -7.24 4.38
N LEU A 120 -8.44 -8.56 4.25
CA LEU A 120 -7.63 -9.42 3.40
C LEU A 120 -8.47 -10.19 2.37
N ASN A 121 -9.76 -9.85 2.24
CA ASN A 121 -10.69 -10.53 1.34
C ASN A 121 -10.14 -10.58 -0.09
N PHE A 122 -10.44 -11.66 -0.82
CA PHE A 122 -10.01 -11.84 -2.21
C PHE A 122 -8.48 -11.76 -2.38
N ASN A 123 -7.73 -12.39 -1.46
CA ASN A 123 -6.31 -12.69 -1.63
C ASN A 123 -6.07 -14.20 -1.53
N PRO A 124 -5.11 -14.76 -2.28
CA PRO A 124 -4.73 -16.17 -2.20
C PRO A 124 -3.85 -16.47 -0.98
N ILE A 125 -4.25 -16.01 0.22
CA ILE A 125 -3.44 -16.17 1.43
C ILE A 125 -3.46 -17.63 1.89
N GLU A 126 -2.29 -18.25 1.89
CA GLU A 126 -2.12 -19.64 2.29
C GLU A 126 -1.80 -19.75 3.79
N MET A 127 -1.11 -18.75 4.34
CA MET A 127 -0.64 -18.75 5.73
C MET A 127 -0.77 -17.38 6.39
N VAL A 128 -1.25 -17.38 7.64
CA VAL A 128 -1.28 -16.21 8.52
C VAL A 128 -0.14 -16.34 9.55
N PRO A 129 0.73 -15.33 9.71
CA PRO A 129 1.90 -15.38 10.56
C PRO A 129 1.52 -15.44 12.04
N ARG A 130 2.41 -16.00 12.86
CA ARG A 130 2.13 -16.19 14.30
C ARG A 130 2.01 -14.87 15.03
N SER A 131 2.72 -13.84 14.55
CA SER A 131 2.69 -12.49 15.12
C SER A 131 1.32 -11.82 15.10
N VAL A 132 0.36 -12.24 14.26
CA VAL A 132 -1.02 -11.70 14.29
C VAL A 132 -1.66 -11.89 15.66
N LYS A 133 -1.24 -12.91 16.43
CA LYS A 133 -1.68 -13.10 17.83
C LYS A 133 -1.29 -11.95 18.77
N LYS A 134 -0.30 -11.12 18.42
CA LYS A 134 0.06 -9.92 19.18
C LYS A 134 -0.98 -8.81 19.05
N LEU A 135 -1.77 -8.82 17.97
CA LEU A 135 -2.73 -7.78 17.64
C LEU A 135 -4.03 -7.97 18.45
N LYS A 136 -3.99 -7.51 19.70
CA LYS A 136 -5.06 -7.75 20.69
C LYS A 136 -6.41 -7.10 20.34
N ARG A 137 -6.41 -6.09 19.48
CA ARG A 137 -7.59 -5.31 19.10
C ARG A 137 -8.10 -5.64 17.70
N LEU A 138 -7.50 -6.62 17.05
CA LEU A 138 -7.70 -6.86 15.62
C LEU A 138 -9.00 -7.61 15.32
N ALA A 139 -9.81 -7.01 14.45
CA ALA A 139 -10.82 -7.69 13.67
C ALA A 139 -10.25 -8.00 12.27
N VAL A 140 -10.13 -9.29 11.95
CA VAL A 140 -9.70 -9.75 10.63
C VAL A 140 -10.93 -10.07 9.78
N LYS A 141 -11.02 -9.45 8.61
CA LYS A 141 -11.99 -9.82 7.56
C LYS A 141 -11.27 -10.69 6.53
N LEU A 142 -11.68 -11.95 6.45
CA LEU A 142 -11.19 -12.93 5.49
C LEU A 142 -12.35 -13.83 5.03
N GLU A 143 -12.92 -13.51 3.89
CA GLU A 143 -13.85 -14.34 3.14
C GLU A 143 -13.07 -15.13 2.10
N LYS A 144 -13.26 -16.45 2.10
CA LYS A 144 -12.61 -17.40 1.17
C LYS A 144 -13.44 -17.59 -0.08
#